data_AF-A0A654ESX9-F1
#
_entry.id   AF-A0A654ESX9-F1
#
_cell.length_a   1.000
_cell.length_b   1.000
_cell.length_c   1.000
_cell.angle_alpha   90.00
_cell.angle_beta   90.00
_cell.angle_gamma   90.00
#
_symmetry.space_group_name_H-M   'P 1'
#
loop_
_entity.id
_entity.type
_entity.pdbx_description
1 polymer ?
#
loop_
_entity_poly.entity_id
_entity_poly.type
_entity_poly.pdbx_seq_one_letter_code
_entity_poly.pdbx_strand_id
1 'polypeptide(L)'
;MGETGSKPTGYTGSIYHDFIDGFIPLFITANSVYPDRDFILVVVNSKEWWMPKYIDILGTFSKHKTILLDKENVSITHCFTSATVGLISHGPMTIDPTQIPNSKSLVDFHNLLDKALNPNLSIIKINKPRLILVSRYGNIGRVIFNEKEIKEMLEDVGFEVITFRPSKTTSLREAYKLIKSSHGMVGIHGAALTHLLFLQPGSVLVQIVPIGLDWVSKTCFETPAKAMKLDYTEYRVNVEESSLIEKYSRDDLVLKDPIAYRGMDWNVTKMRVYLKEQDVRLDVNRFRKHMNEAYKKAKSFMDLNS
;
A
#
# COMPACT_ATOMS: atom_id res chain seq x y z
N MET A 1 -9.88 -21.21 25.19
CA MET A 1 -8.83 -22.00 24.51
C MET A 1 -8.55 -21.31 23.19
N GLY A 2 -7.41 -20.63 23.11
CA GLY A 2 -7.02 -19.82 21.96
C GLY A 2 -6.22 -20.67 20.98
N GLU A 3 -6.66 -20.69 19.72
CA GLU A 3 -5.82 -21.11 18.61
C GLU A 3 -5.10 -19.88 18.05
N THR A 4 -3.88 -19.67 18.53
CA THR A 4 -2.82 -19.03 17.77
C THR A 4 -2.44 -19.96 16.62
N GLY A 5 -3.27 -19.98 15.58
CA GLY A 5 -2.98 -20.65 14.33
C GLY A 5 -2.53 -19.63 13.31
N SER A 6 -1.21 -19.52 13.09
CA SER A 6 -0.66 -18.99 11.85
C SER A 6 -1.22 -19.82 10.69
N LYS A 7 -2.32 -19.37 10.08
CA LYS A 7 -2.82 -20.00 8.84
C LYS A 7 -1.82 -19.65 7.72
N PRO A 8 -1.21 -20.65 7.06
CA PRO A 8 -0.28 -20.44 5.94
C PRO A 8 -1.02 -20.11 4.63
N THR A 9 -2.20 -19.48 4.72
CA THR A 9 -3.02 -19.12 3.57
C THR A 9 -2.95 -17.60 3.41
N GLY A 10 -2.21 -17.13 2.40
CA GLY A 10 -2.20 -15.71 2.05
C GLY A 10 -3.61 -15.21 1.84
N TYR A 11 -4.00 -14.18 2.60
CA TYR A 11 -5.27 -13.52 2.38
C TYR A 11 -5.11 -12.73 1.08
N THR A 12 -6.00 -12.88 0.11
CA THR A 12 -6.01 -12.09 -1.13
C THR A 12 -7.38 -11.47 -1.32
N GLY A 13 -7.45 -10.27 -1.89
CA GLY A 13 -8.73 -9.54 -2.02
C GLY A 13 -8.69 -8.04 -1.74
N SER A 14 -7.54 -7.54 -1.29
CA SER A 14 -7.20 -6.12 -1.27
C SER A 14 -5.75 -5.95 -1.71
N ILE A 15 -5.41 -4.86 -2.37
CA ILE A 15 -4.04 -4.64 -2.88
C ILE A 15 -2.98 -4.77 -1.78
N TYR A 16 -3.28 -4.37 -0.55
CA TYR A 16 -2.36 -4.55 0.58
C TYR A 16 -1.99 -6.02 0.76
N HIS A 17 -3.02 -6.85 0.93
CA HIS A 17 -2.91 -8.29 1.12
C HIS A 17 -2.30 -9.02 -0.09
N ASP A 18 -2.68 -8.60 -1.31
CA ASP A 18 -2.12 -9.17 -2.55
C ASP A 18 -0.58 -8.96 -2.61
N PHE A 19 -0.07 -7.83 -2.10
CA PHE A 19 1.36 -7.53 -2.09
C PHE A 19 2.10 -8.11 -0.87
N ILE A 20 1.58 -7.91 0.34
CA ILE A 20 2.23 -8.35 1.59
C ILE A 20 2.25 -9.87 1.76
N ASP A 21 1.16 -10.55 1.41
CA ASP A 21 1.01 -12.00 1.60
C ASP A 21 1.33 -12.78 0.31
N GLY A 22 1.43 -12.09 -0.82
CA GLY A 22 1.62 -12.67 -2.15
C GLY A 22 2.92 -12.22 -2.82
N PHE A 23 2.93 -11.03 -3.42
CA PHE A 23 4.01 -10.61 -4.33
C PHE A 23 5.37 -10.40 -3.67
N ILE A 24 5.43 -9.83 -2.46
CA ILE A 24 6.69 -9.63 -1.74
C ILE A 24 7.27 -10.98 -1.30
N PRO A 25 6.51 -11.88 -0.65
CA PRO A 25 7.00 -13.23 -0.35
C PRO A 25 7.38 -14.02 -1.60
N LEU A 26 6.64 -13.86 -2.71
CA LEU A 26 6.99 -14.49 -3.98
C LEU A 26 8.32 -13.96 -4.51
N PHE A 27 8.57 -12.65 -4.40
CA PHE A 27 9.84 -12.05 -4.78
C PHE A 27 11.01 -12.57 -3.96
N ILE A 28 10.84 -12.69 -2.65
CA ILE A 28 11.86 -13.26 -1.76
C ILE A 28 12.14 -14.72 -2.16
N THR A 29 11.08 -15.52 -2.32
CA THR A 29 11.17 -16.95 -2.65
C THR A 29 11.85 -17.17 -4.00
N ALA A 30 11.44 -16.44 -5.04
CA ALA A 30 12.01 -16.54 -6.37
C ALA A 30 13.50 -16.20 -6.37
N ASN A 31 13.92 -15.15 -5.65
CA ASN A 31 15.33 -14.76 -5.59
C ASN A 31 16.19 -15.65 -4.68
N SER A 32 15.58 -16.40 -3.76
CA SER A 32 16.29 -17.27 -2.81
C SER A 32 16.42 -18.70 -3.31
N VAL A 33 15.36 -19.24 -3.92
CA VAL A 33 15.27 -20.65 -4.31
C VAL A 33 15.45 -20.84 -5.82
N TYR A 34 15.12 -19.84 -6.63
CA TYR A 34 15.11 -19.93 -8.09
C TYR A 34 15.88 -18.78 -8.77
N PRO A 35 17.20 -18.62 -8.50
CA PRO A 35 17.99 -17.49 -8.99
C PRO A 35 17.98 -17.37 -10.53
N ASP A 36 17.90 -18.50 -11.24
CA ASP A 36 17.85 -18.54 -12.72
C ASP A 36 16.47 -18.27 -13.32
N ARG A 37 15.46 -18.03 -12.47
CA ARG A 37 14.05 -17.79 -12.82
C ARG A 37 13.40 -18.92 -13.62
N ASP A 38 13.92 -20.13 -13.47
CA ASP A 38 13.43 -21.33 -14.13
C ASP A 38 12.46 -22.07 -13.21
N PHE A 39 11.23 -21.56 -13.14
CA PHE A 39 10.13 -22.16 -12.37
C PHE A 39 8.80 -21.77 -13.00
N ILE A 40 7.75 -22.57 -12.83
CA ILE A 40 6.41 -22.23 -13.33
C ILE A 40 5.56 -21.74 -12.17
N LEU A 41 4.96 -20.57 -12.33
CA LEU A 41 3.96 -20.07 -11.38
C LEU A 41 2.63 -20.75 -11.64
N VAL A 42 2.05 -21.33 -10.60
CA VAL A 42 0.72 -21.92 -10.62
C VAL A 42 -0.15 -21.14 -9.65
N VAL A 43 -1.17 -20.46 -10.18
CA VAL A 43 -2.16 -19.72 -9.40
C VAL A 43 -3.41 -20.57 -9.27
N VAL A 44 -3.82 -20.85 -8.03
CA VAL A 44 -4.99 -21.68 -7.70
C VAL A 44 -6.09 -20.82 -7.09
N ASN A 45 -7.35 -21.12 -7.41
CA ASN A 45 -8.54 -20.53 -6.75
C ASN A 45 -8.57 -18.99 -6.71
N SER A 46 -8.01 -18.33 -7.71
CA SER A 46 -8.03 -16.86 -7.77
C SER A 46 -9.44 -16.32 -8.06
N LYS A 47 -9.72 -15.08 -7.64
CA LYS A 47 -10.92 -14.37 -8.07
C LYS A 47 -10.79 -13.99 -9.56
N GLU A 48 -11.90 -13.99 -10.30
CA GLU A 48 -11.94 -13.65 -11.74
C GLU A 48 -11.21 -12.34 -12.09
N TRP A 49 -11.32 -11.31 -11.23
CA TRP A 49 -10.67 -10.02 -11.45
C TRP A 49 -9.16 -10.01 -11.13
N TRP A 50 -8.63 -11.01 -10.42
CA TRP A 50 -7.28 -11.00 -9.88
C TRP A 50 -6.24 -11.27 -10.96
N MET A 51 -6.41 -12.33 -11.75
CA MET A 51 -5.45 -12.68 -12.81
C MET A 51 -5.29 -11.58 -13.86
N PRO A 52 -6.36 -11.02 -14.47
CA PRO A 52 -6.23 -9.92 -15.43
C PRO A 52 -5.51 -8.69 -14.86
N LYS A 53 -5.62 -8.47 -13.55
CA LYS A 53 -4.99 -7.34 -12.87
C LYS A 53 -3.48 -7.53 -12.66
N TYR A 54 -3.03 -8.75 -12.39
CA TYR A 54 -1.67 -9.03 -11.93
C TYR A 54 -0.81 -9.85 -12.91
N ILE A 55 -1.36 -10.31 -14.03
CA ILE A 55 -0.66 -11.18 -14.98
C ILE A 55 0.67 -10.59 -15.47
N ASP A 56 0.72 -9.27 -15.71
CA ASP A 56 1.94 -8.57 -16.15
C ASP A 56 3.05 -8.66 -15.09
N ILE A 57 2.70 -8.57 -13.80
CA ILE A 57 3.66 -8.69 -12.69
C ILE A 57 4.13 -10.14 -12.58
N LEU A 58 3.21 -11.11 -12.62
CA LEU A 58 3.53 -12.55 -12.56
C LEU A 58 4.49 -12.95 -13.69
N GLY A 59 4.27 -12.44 -14.90
CA GLY A 59 5.11 -12.69 -16.06
C GLY A 59 6.55 -12.17 -15.95
N THR A 60 6.88 -11.33 -14.96
CA THR A 60 8.27 -10.87 -14.75
C THR A 60 9.10 -11.75 -13.82
N PHE A 61 8.44 -12.61 -13.03
CA PHE A 61 9.11 -13.51 -12.08
C PHE A 61 9.75 -14.71 -12.75
N SER A 62 9.10 -15.24 -13.78
CA SER A 62 9.47 -16.48 -14.45
C SER A 62 9.66 -16.27 -15.96
N LYS A 63 10.50 -17.12 -16.57
CA LYS A 63 10.62 -17.23 -18.04
C LYS A 63 9.44 -17.97 -18.68
N HIS A 64 8.64 -18.67 -17.87
CA HIS A 64 7.52 -19.50 -18.32
C HIS A 64 6.18 -18.82 -18.09
N LYS A 65 5.17 -19.22 -18.88
CA LYS A 65 3.81 -18.73 -18.71
C LYS A 65 3.24 -19.20 -17.36
N THR A 66 2.58 -18.27 -16.67
CA THR A 66 1.83 -18.60 -15.44
C THR A 66 0.63 -19.46 -15.81
N ILE A 67 0.40 -20.52 -15.03
CA ILE A 67 -0.76 -21.40 -15.16
C ILE A 67 -1.83 -20.94 -14.16
N LEU A 68 -3.06 -20.78 -14.65
CA LEU A 68 -4.24 -20.57 -13.81
C LEU A 68 -4.98 -21.91 -13.69
N LEU A 69 -5.08 -22.42 -12.47
CA LEU A 69 -5.93 -23.54 -12.14
C LEU A 69 -7.23 -23.01 -11.52
N ASP A 70 -8.25 -22.94 -12.35
CA ASP A 70 -9.62 -22.58 -12.01
C ASP A 70 -10.59 -23.73 -12.27
N LYS A 71 -11.88 -23.49 -12.03
CA LYS A 71 -12.93 -24.51 -12.19
C LYS A 71 -13.14 -24.92 -13.65
N GLU A 72 -12.66 -24.14 -14.61
CA GLU A 72 -12.85 -24.40 -16.05
C GLU A 72 -11.76 -25.32 -16.61
N ASN A 73 -10.58 -25.35 -15.97
CA ASN A 73 -9.43 -26.16 -16.39
C ASN A 73 -9.17 -27.42 -15.52
N VAL A 74 -10.16 -27.87 -14.74
CA VAL A 74 -10.03 -28.99 -13.78
C VAL A 74 -9.67 -30.32 -14.44
N SER A 75 -9.92 -30.47 -15.75
CA SER A 75 -9.60 -31.67 -16.52
C SER A 75 -8.14 -31.75 -17.00
N ILE A 76 -7.36 -30.66 -16.90
CA ILE A 76 -5.97 -30.62 -17.36
C ILE A 76 -5.04 -30.99 -16.20
N THR A 77 -4.27 -32.07 -16.37
CA THR A 77 -3.24 -32.47 -15.41
C THR A 77 -1.88 -31.90 -15.81
N HIS A 78 -1.26 -31.13 -14.92
CA HIS A 78 0.11 -30.64 -15.07
C HIS A 78 1.06 -31.43 -14.17
N CYS A 79 2.08 -32.05 -14.74
CA CYS A 79 3.08 -32.83 -14.01
C CYS A 79 4.38 -32.03 -13.86
N PHE A 80 4.90 -31.94 -12.64
CA PHE A 80 6.18 -31.32 -12.31
C PHE A 80 7.03 -32.31 -11.51
N THR A 81 8.35 -32.25 -11.66
CA THR A 81 9.28 -33.12 -10.90
C THR A 81 9.42 -32.71 -9.44
N SER A 82 9.10 -31.45 -9.11
CA SER A 82 9.06 -30.91 -7.75
C SER A 82 8.12 -29.71 -7.69
N ALA A 83 7.71 -29.33 -6.48
CA ALA A 83 6.92 -28.13 -6.24
C ALA A 83 7.35 -27.49 -4.91
N THR A 84 7.40 -26.15 -4.88
CA THR A 84 7.52 -25.38 -3.64
C THR A 84 6.13 -24.94 -3.21
N VAL A 85 5.73 -25.30 -1.99
CA VAL A 85 4.46 -24.91 -1.40
C VAL A 85 4.73 -23.99 -0.21
N GLY A 86 4.09 -22.83 -0.20
CA GLY A 86 4.40 -21.74 0.73
C GLY A 86 5.42 -20.76 0.15
N LEU A 87 5.49 -19.57 0.76
CA LEU A 87 6.40 -18.49 0.36
C LEU A 87 7.23 -18.05 1.58
N ILE A 88 8.48 -17.68 1.34
CA ILE A 88 9.38 -17.10 2.33
C ILE A 88 8.95 -15.66 2.60
N SER A 89 8.78 -15.29 3.87
CA SER A 89 8.42 -13.93 4.29
C SER A 89 9.42 -13.40 5.30
N HIS A 90 9.86 -12.14 5.11
CA HIS A 90 10.70 -11.41 6.07
C HIS A 90 9.87 -10.49 6.98
N GLY A 91 8.55 -10.71 7.03
CA GLY A 91 7.60 -9.88 7.77
C GLY A 91 6.82 -8.90 6.87
N PRO A 92 5.94 -8.09 7.47
CA PRO A 92 5.05 -7.20 6.74
C PRO A 92 5.79 -6.20 5.84
N MET A 93 5.47 -6.20 4.54
CA MET A 93 6.01 -5.25 3.55
C MET A 93 7.55 -5.13 3.57
N THR A 94 8.24 -6.20 3.97
CA THR A 94 9.68 -6.17 4.26
C THR A 94 10.43 -7.14 3.35
N ILE A 95 11.56 -6.67 2.83
CA ILE A 95 12.55 -7.47 2.11
C ILE A 95 13.90 -7.17 2.77
N ASP A 96 14.34 -8.05 3.66
CA ASP A 96 15.67 -7.97 4.30
C ASP A 96 16.78 -8.45 3.34
N PRO A 97 17.68 -7.57 2.87
CA PRO A 97 18.77 -7.94 1.97
C PRO A 97 19.81 -8.88 2.59
N THR A 98 19.88 -8.95 3.92
CA THR A 98 20.84 -9.83 4.62
C THR A 98 20.40 -11.30 4.61
N GLN A 99 19.12 -11.54 4.33
CA GLN A 99 18.51 -12.88 4.31
C GLN A 99 18.29 -13.42 2.88
N ILE A 100 18.70 -12.69 1.84
CA ILE A 100 18.56 -13.11 0.43
C ILE A 100 19.96 -13.26 -0.20
N PRO A 101 20.27 -14.36 -0.89
CA PRO A 101 21.60 -14.62 -1.47
C PRO A 101 22.15 -13.51 -2.39
N ASN A 102 21.28 -12.76 -3.06
CA ASN A 102 21.64 -11.68 -3.98
C ASN A 102 21.36 -10.26 -3.42
N SER A 103 21.15 -10.16 -2.11
CA SER A 103 20.92 -8.92 -1.37
C SER A 103 19.87 -7.99 -1.98
N LYS A 104 18.79 -8.58 -2.49
CA LYS A 104 17.67 -7.83 -3.04
C LYS A 104 16.93 -7.06 -1.96
N SER A 105 16.44 -5.88 -2.35
CA SER A 105 15.77 -4.93 -1.47
C SER A 105 14.34 -4.63 -1.94
N LEU A 106 13.61 -3.82 -1.16
CA LEU A 106 12.29 -3.33 -1.58
C LEU A 106 12.38 -2.42 -2.82
N VAL A 107 13.50 -1.73 -3.02
CA VAL A 107 13.77 -0.96 -4.25
C VAL A 107 13.95 -1.89 -5.46
N ASP A 108 14.56 -3.06 -5.30
CA ASP A 108 14.64 -4.04 -6.39
C ASP A 108 13.26 -4.61 -6.75
N PHE A 109 12.39 -4.78 -5.76
CA PHE A 109 11.01 -5.15 -6.01
C PHE A 109 10.25 -4.05 -6.76
N HIS A 110 10.46 -2.77 -6.41
CA HIS A 110 9.96 -1.64 -7.21
C HIS A 110 10.45 -1.69 -8.66
N ASN A 111 11.72 -2.01 -8.90
CA ASN A 111 12.26 -2.14 -10.26
C ASN A 111 11.63 -3.31 -11.04
N LEU A 112 11.22 -4.38 -10.35
CA LEU A 112 10.44 -5.45 -10.97
C LEU A 112 9.05 -4.96 -11.36
N LEU A 113 8.38 -4.20 -10.49
CA LEU A 113 7.09 -3.58 -10.81
C LEU A 113 7.22 -2.61 -11.98
N ASP A 114 8.32 -1.86 -12.03
CA ASP A 114 8.64 -1.02 -13.18
C ASP A 114 8.73 -1.85 -14.45
N LYS A 115 9.55 -2.89 -14.48
CA LYS A 115 9.67 -3.77 -15.66
C LYS A 115 8.31 -4.34 -16.11
N ALA A 116 7.43 -4.67 -15.18
CA ALA A 116 6.10 -5.21 -15.48
C ALA A 116 5.13 -4.16 -16.04
N LEU A 117 5.11 -2.98 -15.42
CA LEU A 117 4.03 -2.01 -15.56
C LEU A 117 4.42 -0.76 -16.35
N ASN A 118 5.72 -0.51 -16.58
CA ASN A 118 6.22 0.73 -17.17
C ASN A 118 5.55 0.96 -18.54
N PRO A 119 4.76 2.03 -18.68
CA PRO A 119 4.41 2.54 -19.99
C PRO A 119 5.62 3.31 -20.53
N ASN A 120 5.82 3.35 -21.84
CA ASN A 120 6.68 4.34 -22.46
C ASN A 120 6.11 5.73 -22.13
N LEU A 121 6.56 6.32 -21.04
CA LEU A 121 6.10 7.61 -20.54
C LEU A 121 6.68 8.69 -21.44
N SER A 122 5.81 9.45 -22.11
CA SER A 122 6.22 10.73 -22.69
C SER A 122 6.60 11.68 -21.56
N ILE A 123 7.68 12.45 -21.76
CA ILE A 123 8.09 13.50 -20.84
C ILE A 123 6.99 14.57 -20.90
N ILE A 124 6.07 14.54 -19.93
CA ILE A 124 5.11 15.62 -19.73
C ILE A 124 5.84 16.69 -18.94
N LYS A 125 5.89 17.90 -19.49
CA LYS A 125 6.46 19.05 -18.77
C LYS A 125 5.54 19.39 -17.59
N ILE A 126 5.95 19.01 -16.39
CA ILE A 126 5.24 19.27 -15.15
C ILE A 126 5.81 20.54 -14.53
N ASN A 127 4.98 21.57 -14.34
CA ASN A 127 5.43 22.88 -13.83
C ASN A 127 5.31 23.00 -12.29
N LYS A 128 4.59 22.08 -11.65
CA LYS A 128 4.33 22.07 -10.21
C LYS A 128 4.40 20.65 -9.67
N PRO A 129 4.87 20.42 -8.42
CA PRO A 129 4.87 19.09 -7.85
C PRO A 129 3.47 18.46 -7.88
N ARG A 130 3.34 17.35 -8.59
CA ARG A 130 2.11 16.53 -8.62
C ARG A 130 1.97 15.72 -7.34
N LEU A 131 0.80 15.80 -6.70
CA LEU A 131 0.45 15.10 -5.47
C LEU A 131 -0.78 14.22 -5.69
N ILE A 132 -0.66 12.94 -5.37
CA ILE A 132 -1.79 12.02 -5.38
C ILE A 132 -2.54 12.09 -4.04
N LEU A 133 -3.80 12.49 -4.06
CA LEU A 133 -4.70 12.42 -2.91
C LEU A 133 -5.47 11.09 -2.96
N VAL A 134 -5.04 10.12 -2.16
CA VAL A 134 -5.69 8.81 -2.06
C VAL A 134 -6.98 8.95 -1.26
N SER A 135 -8.09 8.79 -1.97
CA SER A 135 -9.43 9.05 -1.45
C SER A 135 -10.21 7.76 -1.18
N ARG A 136 -11.09 7.82 -0.18
CA ARG A 136 -11.98 6.76 0.25
C ARG A 136 -13.40 7.30 0.21
N TYR A 137 -14.35 6.50 -0.29
CA TYR A 137 -15.74 6.93 -0.45
C TYR A 137 -16.71 5.80 -0.11
N GLY A 138 -17.94 6.18 0.26
CA GLY A 138 -18.98 5.25 0.72
C GLY A 138 -18.72 4.71 2.13
N ASN A 139 -19.47 3.69 2.52
CA ASN A 139 -19.51 3.18 3.90
C ASN A 139 -18.39 2.17 4.19
N ILE A 140 -17.14 2.55 3.94
CA ILE A 140 -15.96 1.67 4.10
C ILE A 140 -15.05 2.05 5.27
N GLY A 141 -15.36 3.16 5.95
CA GLY A 141 -14.60 3.76 7.04
C GLY A 141 -13.35 4.50 6.56
N ARG A 142 -12.88 5.43 7.41
CA ARG A 142 -11.75 6.34 7.18
C ARG A 142 -11.98 7.26 5.98
N VAL A 143 -13.19 7.74 5.78
CA VAL A 143 -13.51 8.76 4.79
C VAL A 143 -13.06 10.13 5.32
N ILE A 144 -12.50 10.97 4.45
CA ILE A 144 -12.18 12.36 4.78
C ILE A 144 -13.41 13.20 4.41
N PHE A 145 -14.20 13.63 5.41
CA PHE A 145 -15.47 14.32 5.16
C PHE A 145 -15.32 15.67 4.48
N ASN A 146 -14.24 16.40 4.78
CA ASN A 146 -13.92 17.67 4.14
C ASN A 146 -12.89 17.51 3.00
N GLU A 147 -12.92 16.41 2.25
CA GLU A 147 -11.98 16.14 1.16
C GLU A 147 -11.88 17.27 0.14
N LYS A 148 -13.00 17.93 -0.20
CA LYS A 148 -13.02 19.06 -1.13
C LYS A 148 -12.18 20.23 -0.62
N GLU A 149 -12.41 20.64 0.62
CA GLU A 149 -11.68 21.72 1.30
C GLU A 149 -10.18 21.37 1.42
N ILE A 150 -9.87 20.11 1.69
CA ILE A 150 -8.49 19.62 1.75
C ILE A 150 -7.81 19.65 0.37
N LYS A 151 -8.53 19.27 -0.69
CA LYS A 151 -8.00 19.36 -2.06
C LYS A 151 -7.71 20.81 -2.45
N GLU A 152 -8.64 21.73 -2.18
CA GLU A 152 -8.46 23.16 -2.42
C GLU A 152 -7.25 23.71 -1.64
N MET A 153 -7.12 23.34 -0.35
CA MET A 153 -5.95 23.71 0.45
C MET A 153 -4.63 23.19 -0.13
N LEU A 154 -4.59 21.94 -0.61
CA LEU A 154 -3.40 21.36 -1.23
C LEU A 154 -3.02 22.06 -2.54
N GLU A 155 -4.01 22.48 -3.32
CA GLU A 155 -3.81 23.29 -4.54
C GLU A 155 -3.26 24.67 -4.19
N ASP A 156 -3.77 25.32 -3.12
CA ASP A 156 -3.26 26.59 -2.60
C ASP A 156 -1.83 26.50 -2.06
N VAL A 157 -1.44 25.36 -1.47
CA VAL A 157 -0.05 25.09 -1.08
C VAL A 157 0.88 25.07 -2.30
N GLY A 158 0.33 24.78 -3.49
CA GLY A 158 1.03 24.85 -4.76
C GLY A 158 1.15 23.52 -5.49
N PHE A 159 0.53 22.45 -5.00
CA PHE A 159 0.53 21.14 -5.66
C PHE A 159 -0.40 21.11 -6.88
N GLU A 160 -0.06 20.28 -7.87
CA GLU A 160 -1.03 19.74 -8.83
C GLU A 160 -1.68 18.50 -8.21
N VAL A 161 -2.92 18.61 -7.72
CA VAL A 161 -3.56 17.56 -6.93
C VAL A 161 -4.43 16.65 -7.80
N ILE A 162 -4.14 15.35 -7.79
CA ILE A 162 -4.97 14.34 -8.45
C ILE A 162 -5.60 13.42 -7.41
N THR A 163 -6.93 13.41 -7.37
CA THR A 163 -7.68 12.48 -6.51
C THR A 163 -7.64 11.07 -7.10
N PHE A 164 -7.14 10.12 -6.33
CA PHE A 164 -7.02 8.72 -6.73
C PHE A 164 -7.91 7.83 -5.85
N ARG A 165 -8.87 7.14 -6.48
CA ARG A 165 -9.84 6.25 -5.81
C ARG A 165 -9.73 4.84 -6.39
N PRO A 166 -8.77 4.02 -5.93
CA PRO A 166 -8.59 2.68 -6.47
C PRO A 166 -9.74 1.76 -6.05
N SER A 167 -10.16 0.92 -6.99
CA SER A 167 -11.09 -0.18 -6.80
C SER A 167 -10.38 -1.51 -7.06
N LYS A 168 -11.11 -2.62 -6.91
CA LYS A 168 -10.58 -3.96 -7.22
C LYS A 168 -10.20 -4.10 -8.69
N THR A 169 -10.92 -3.42 -9.58
CA THR A 169 -10.75 -3.47 -11.04
C THR A 169 -9.90 -2.32 -11.61
N THR A 170 -9.36 -1.44 -10.75
CA THR A 170 -8.41 -0.42 -11.21
C THR A 170 -7.21 -1.07 -11.89
N SER A 171 -6.95 -0.65 -13.13
CA SER A 171 -5.77 -1.06 -13.89
C SER A 171 -4.50 -0.71 -13.13
N LEU A 172 -3.66 -1.70 -12.85
CA LEU A 172 -2.37 -1.47 -12.20
C LEU A 172 -1.44 -0.66 -13.09
N ARG A 173 -1.49 -0.85 -14.41
CA ARG A 173 -0.67 -0.10 -15.36
C ARG A 173 -1.00 1.39 -15.33
N GLU A 174 -2.28 1.75 -15.31
CA GLU A 174 -2.69 3.16 -15.22
C GLU A 174 -2.41 3.75 -13.84
N ALA A 175 -2.63 2.98 -12.76
CA ALA A 175 -2.26 3.41 -11.42
C ALA A 175 -0.74 3.64 -11.28
N TYR A 176 0.07 2.73 -11.81
CA TYR A 176 1.53 2.83 -11.83
C TYR A 176 1.97 4.05 -12.63
N LYS A 177 1.45 4.24 -13.84
CA LYS A 177 1.70 5.42 -14.69
C LYS A 177 1.45 6.73 -13.95
N LEU A 178 0.29 6.83 -13.31
CA LEU A 178 -0.13 8.02 -12.58
C LEU A 178 0.78 8.29 -11.38
N ILE A 179 1.05 7.28 -10.58
CA ILE A 179 1.76 7.43 -9.30
C ILE A 179 3.27 7.58 -9.52
N LYS A 180 3.86 6.84 -10.47
CA LYS A 180 5.27 6.99 -10.85
C LYS A 180 5.57 8.40 -11.37
N SER A 181 4.64 9.04 -12.08
CA SER A 181 4.79 10.42 -12.57
C SER A 181 4.46 11.50 -11.54
N SER A 182 4.27 11.12 -10.27
CA SER A 182 3.93 12.04 -9.18
C SER A 182 5.12 12.25 -8.24
N HIS A 183 5.14 13.38 -7.55
CA HIS A 183 6.22 13.80 -6.64
C HIS A 183 5.87 13.53 -5.17
N GLY A 184 4.60 13.23 -4.91
CA GLY A 184 4.20 12.68 -3.64
C GLY A 184 2.82 12.04 -3.66
N MET A 185 2.48 11.41 -2.55
CA MET A 185 1.19 10.82 -2.28
C MET A 185 0.77 11.15 -0.85
N VAL A 186 -0.50 11.46 -0.66
CA VAL A 186 -1.12 11.65 0.65
C VAL A 186 -2.37 10.83 0.77
N GLY A 187 -2.58 10.20 1.93
CA GLY A 187 -3.80 9.45 2.17
C GLY A 187 -3.91 8.95 3.60
N ILE A 188 -5.13 8.67 3.99
CA ILE A 188 -5.45 8.05 5.26
C ILE A 188 -5.07 6.57 5.29
N HIS A 189 -4.53 6.13 6.42
CA HIS A 189 -4.07 4.76 6.65
C HIS A 189 -5.05 3.76 6.04
N GLY A 190 -4.57 2.86 5.19
CA GLY A 190 -5.43 1.84 4.59
C GLY A 190 -4.84 1.23 3.34
N ALA A 191 -5.46 0.16 2.85
CA ALA A 191 -4.89 -0.67 1.80
C ALA A 191 -4.47 0.09 0.53
N ALA A 192 -5.15 1.19 0.18
CA ALA A 192 -4.80 1.98 -0.98
C ALA A 192 -3.41 2.65 -0.89
N LEU A 193 -2.86 2.87 0.31
CA LEU A 193 -1.50 3.39 0.47
C LEU A 193 -0.40 2.40 0.04
N THR A 194 -0.73 1.13 -0.22
CA THR A 194 0.19 0.14 -0.81
C THR A 194 0.76 0.61 -2.16
N HIS A 195 0.04 1.51 -2.86
CA HIS A 195 0.55 2.13 -4.08
C HIS A 195 1.78 3.03 -3.85
N LEU A 196 2.24 3.23 -2.60
CA LEU A 196 3.55 3.82 -2.32
C LEU A 196 4.68 3.08 -3.04
N LEU A 197 4.51 1.77 -3.29
CA LEU A 197 5.46 0.96 -4.04
C LEU A 197 5.62 1.42 -5.50
N PHE A 198 4.73 2.28 -6.00
CA PHE A 198 4.79 2.84 -7.35
C PHE A 198 5.41 4.24 -7.38
N LEU A 199 5.61 4.88 -6.22
CA LEU A 199 6.33 6.14 -6.13
C LEU A 199 7.81 5.92 -6.45
N GLN A 200 8.43 6.95 -7.02
CA GLN A 200 9.88 6.96 -7.22
C GLN A 200 10.59 7.21 -5.88
N PRO A 201 11.73 6.55 -5.63
CA PRO A 201 12.63 6.91 -4.53
C PRO A 201 12.89 8.42 -4.49
N GLY A 202 12.79 9.04 -3.31
CA GLY A 202 12.85 10.49 -3.12
C GLY A 202 11.51 11.22 -3.17
N SER A 203 10.43 10.57 -3.62
CA SER A 203 9.07 11.14 -3.55
C SER A 203 8.58 11.22 -2.10
N VAL A 204 7.60 12.10 -1.86
CA VAL A 204 7.02 12.31 -0.53
C VAL A 204 5.83 11.39 -0.27
N LEU A 205 5.76 10.78 0.91
CA LEU A 205 4.58 10.07 1.39
C LEU A 205 4.07 10.71 2.68
N VAL A 206 2.86 11.25 2.64
CA VAL A 206 2.16 11.76 3.83
C VAL A 206 1.06 10.77 4.23
N GLN A 207 1.21 10.15 5.39
CA GLN A 207 0.22 9.24 5.92
C GLN A 207 -0.64 9.94 6.98
N ILE A 208 -1.95 10.03 6.73
CA ILE A 208 -2.91 10.44 7.76
C ILE A 208 -3.20 9.22 8.65
N VAL A 209 -2.88 9.31 9.93
CA VAL A 209 -2.98 8.23 10.91
C VAL A 209 -4.19 8.47 11.82
N PRO A 210 -5.27 7.68 11.69
CA PRO A 210 -6.42 7.74 12.59
C PRO A 210 -6.06 7.28 14.01
N ILE A 211 -6.93 7.60 14.96
CA ILE A 211 -6.79 7.20 16.37
C ILE A 211 -6.68 5.68 16.47
N GLY A 212 -5.78 5.20 17.32
CA GLY A 212 -5.61 3.78 17.65
C GLY A 212 -4.83 2.96 16.61
N LEU A 213 -4.25 3.60 15.60
CA LEU A 213 -3.55 2.95 14.48
C LEU A 213 -2.05 3.27 14.40
N ASP A 214 -1.43 3.88 15.42
CA ASP A 214 0.00 4.25 15.41
C ASP A 214 0.91 3.05 15.12
N TRP A 215 0.73 1.95 15.85
CA TRP A 215 1.58 0.76 15.75
C TRP A 215 1.50 0.07 14.37
N VAL A 216 0.29 -0.04 13.80
CA VAL A 216 0.11 -0.60 12.44
C VAL A 216 0.60 0.39 11.38
N SER A 217 0.52 1.69 11.63
CA SER A 217 0.95 2.70 10.65
C SER A 217 2.44 2.59 10.36
N LYS A 218 3.22 2.40 11.41
CA LYS A 218 4.65 2.16 11.31
C LYS A 218 4.98 0.93 10.47
N THR A 219 4.44 -0.22 10.86
CA THR A 219 4.73 -1.51 10.23
C THR A 219 4.22 -1.58 8.78
N CYS A 220 3.02 -1.06 8.52
CA CYS A 220 2.40 -1.15 7.20
C CYS A 220 2.98 -0.16 6.19
N PHE A 221 3.40 1.04 6.61
CA PHE A 221 3.69 2.14 5.68
C PHE A 221 4.94 2.96 6.00
N GLU A 222 5.28 3.25 7.26
CA GLU A 222 6.53 3.98 7.59
C GLU A 222 7.77 3.17 7.18
N THR A 223 7.88 1.93 7.68
CA THR A 223 9.02 1.04 7.41
C THR A 223 9.22 0.80 5.92
N PRO A 224 8.20 0.38 5.14
CA PRO A 224 8.38 0.20 3.70
C PRO A 224 8.62 1.51 2.96
N ALA A 225 8.07 2.66 3.39
CA ALA A 225 8.39 3.95 2.78
C ALA A 225 9.87 4.30 2.93
N LYS A 226 10.45 4.09 4.14
CA LYS A 226 11.88 4.27 4.37
C LYS A 226 12.73 3.29 3.57
N ALA A 227 12.34 2.02 3.49
CA ALA A 227 13.02 1.02 2.67
C ALA A 227 12.95 1.35 1.16
N MET A 228 11.89 2.02 0.72
CA MET A 228 11.72 2.60 -0.61
C MET A 228 12.43 3.95 -0.80
N LYS A 229 13.12 4.46 0.22
CA LYS A 229 13.80 5.76 0.23
C LYS A 229 12.83 6.93 -0.06
N LEU A 230 11.60 6.83 0.43
CA LEU A 230 10.62 7.91 0.35
C LEU A 230 10.80 8.89 1.52
N ASP A 231 10.48 10.15 1.26
CA ASP A 231 10.35 11.17 2.29
C ASP A 231 9.01 10.99 3.03
N TYR A 232 9.05 10.21 4.12
CA TYR A 232 7.86 9.86 4.89
C TYR A 232 7.54 10.88 5.99
N THR A 233 6.26 11.19 6.16
CA THR A 233 5.73 11.99 7.28
C THR A 233 4.34 11.52 7.70
N GLU A 234 4.05 11.61 8.99
CA GLU A 234 2.73 11.29 9.57
C GLU A 234 1.94 12.57 9.85
N TYR A 235 0.63 12.52 9.60
CA TYR A 235 -0.34 13.44 10.18
C TYR A 235 -1.25 12.67 11.13
N ARG A 236 -1.05 12.84 12.43
CA ARG A 236 -1.86 12.15 13.45
C ARG A 236 -3.14 12.94 13.70
N VAL A 237 -4.26 12.24 13.50
CA VAL A 237 -5.61 12.77 13.68
C VAL A 237 -5.88 13.00 15.16
N ASN A 238 -6.31 14.20 15.51
CA ASN A 238 -6.76 14.53 16.86
C ASN A 238 -8.15 13.94 17.13
N VAL A 239 -8.49 13.85 18.42
CA VAL A 239 -9.84 13.46 18.87
C VAL A 239 -10.92 14.33 18.22
N GLU A 240 -10.69 15.63 18.10
CA GLU A 240 -11.62 16.60 17.49
C GLU A 240 -11.81 16.40 15.98
N GLU A 241 -10.87 15.72 15.31
CA GLU A 241 -10.91 15.44 13.88
C GLU A 241 -11.52 14.06 13.58
N SER A 242 -11.80 13.25 14.59
CA SER A 242 -12.29 11.88 14.44
C SER A 242 -13.79 11.78 14.72
N SER A 243 -14.54 11.10 13.85
CA SER A 243 -15.97 10.83 14.07
C SER A 243 -16.25 9.94 15.29
N LEU A 244 -15.22 9.35 15.90
CA LEU A 244 -15.36 8.59 17.14
C LEU A 244 -15.80 9.47 18.31
N ILE A 245 -15.55 10.79 18.26
CA ILE A 245 -16.00 11.75 19.28
C ILE A 245 -17.52 11.85 19.40
N GLU A 246 -18.26 11.46 18.35
CA GLU A 246 -19.73 11.43 18.33
C GLU A 246 -20.29 10.16 19.01
N LYS A 247 -19.44 9.14 19.19
CA LYS A 247 -19.83 7.81 19.69
C LYS A 247 -19.31 7.53 21.09
N TYR A 248 -18.18 8.12 21.45
CA TYR A 248 -17.46 7.86 22.69
C TYR A 248 -17.20 9.18 23.43
N SER A 249 -17.34 9.14 24.76
CA SER A 249 -16.93 10.27 25.61
C SER A 249 -15.42 10.49 25.48
N ARG A 250 -14.95 11.73 25.68
CA ARG A 250 -13.50 12.03 25.73
C ARG A 250 -12.76 11.22 26.78
N ASP A 251 -13.44 10.82 27.85
CA ASP A 251 -12.88 10.00 28.91
C ASP A 251 -12.94 8.48 28.64
N ASP A 252 -13.59 8.06 27.56
CA ASP A 252 -13.62 6.67 27.14
C ASP A 252 -12.22 6.22 26.68
N LEU A 253 -11.81 5.02 27.07
CA LEU A 253 -10.51 4.45 26.70
C LEU A 253 -10.31 4.40 25.18
N VAL A 254 -11.37 4.26 24.39
CA VAL A 254 -11.30 4.27 22.92
C VAL A 254 -10.60 5.54 22.39
N LEU A 255 -10.81 6.67 23.05
CA LEU A 255 -10.24 7.97 22.68
C LEU A 255 -9.08 8.40 23.57
N LYS A 256 -9.24 8.22 24.89
CA LYS A 256 -8.27 8.67 25.91
C LYS A 256 -6.98 7.88 25.91
N ASP A 257 -7.09 6.56 25.78
CA ASP A 257 -5.93 5.66 25.74
C ASP A 257 -6.21 4.47 24.80
N PRO A 258 -6.08 4.69 23.48
CA PRO A 258 -6.28 3.65 22.48
C PRO A 258 -5.35 2.45 22.66
N ILE A 259 -4.18 2.64 23.28
CA ILE A 259 -3.22 1.57 23.55
C ILE A 259 -3.76 0.67 24.67
N ALA A 260 -4.26 1.25 25.76
CA ALA A 260 -4.92 0.51 26.83
C ALA A 260 -6.21 -0.17 26.35
N TYR A 261 -7.07 0.52 25.58
CA TYR A 261 -8.26 -0.09 25.00
C TYR A 261 -7.92 -1.28 24.10
N ARG A 262 -6.89 -1.14 23.27
CA ARG A 262 -6.38 -2.23 22.44
C ARG A 262 -5.84 -3.38 23.29
N GLY A 263 -5.09 -3.11 24.35
CA GLY A 263 -4.40 -4.13 25.13
C GLY A 263 -3.50 -5.00 24.25
N MET A 264 -3.46 -6.30 24.53
CA MET A 264 -2.70 -7.30 23.75
C MET A 264 -3.50 -7.89 22.57
N ASP A 265 -4.83 -7.75 22.57
CA ASP A 265 -5.70 -8.42 21.60
C ASP A 265 -6.20 -7.46 20.51
N TRP A 266 -5.81 -7.67 19.25
CA TRP A 266 -6.36 -6.97 18.08
C TRP A 266 -7.53 -7.75 17.45
N ASN A 267 -8.66 -7.79 18.17
CA ASN A 267 -9.85 -8.55 17.75
C ASN A 267 -10.77 -7.77 16.78
N VAL A 268 -11.77 -8.47 16.23
CA VAL A 268 -12.72 -7.92 15.25
C VAL A 268 -13.44 -6.67 15.78
N THR A 269 -13.76 -6.60 17.06
CA THR A 269 -14.43 -5.44 17.67
C THR A 269 -13.52 -4.21 17.64
N LYS A 270 -12.28 -4.34 18.11
CA LYS A 270 -11.30 -3.23 18.12
C LYS A 270 -10.92 -2.81 16.70
N MET A 271 -10.76 -3.77 15.81
CA MET A 271 -10.59 -3.52 14.37
C MET A 271 -11.76 -2.72 13.82
N ARG A 272 -13.00 -3.07 14.14
CA ARG A 272 -14.19 -2.37 13.65
C ARG A 272 -14.22 -0.93 14.11
N VAL A 273 -13.93 -0.66 15.39
CA VAL A 273 -13.87 0.69 15.96
C VAL A 273 -12.91 1.58 15.17
N TYR A 274 -11.63 1.19 15.09
CA TYR A 274 -10.62 2.06 14.48
C TYR A 274 -10.55 1.99 12.95
N LEU A 275 -10.94 0.86 12.34
CA LEU A 275 -10.85 0.65 10.89
C LEU A 275 -12.17 0.80 10.12
N LYS A 276 -13.33 0.82 10.77
CA LYS A 276 -14.62 0.88 10.05
C LYS A 276 -15.52 2.00 10.53
N GLU A 277 -15.45 2.32 11.82
CA GLU A 277 -16.38 3.25 12.46
C GLU A 277 -15.81 4.66 12.66
N GLN A 278 -14.56 4.86 12.24
CA GLN A 278 -13.83 6.12 12.32
C GLN A 278 -13.66 6.71 10.92
N ASP A 279 -14.33 7.84 10.70
CA ASP A 279 -14.09 8.78 9.60
C ASP A 279 -13.44 10.04 10.17
N VAL A 280 -12.92 10.92 9.31
CA VAL A 280 -12.15 12.08 9.74
C VAL A 280 -12.61 13.37 9.08
N ARG A 281 -12.59 14.46 9.83
CA ARG A 281 -12.69 15.83 9.32
C ARG A 281 -11.41 16.56 9.72
N LEU A 282 -10.49 16.73 8.77
CA LEU A 282 -9.16 17.25 9.05
C LEU A 282 -9.22 18.75 9.34
N ASP A 283 -8.45 19.19 10.34
CA ASP A 283 -8.16 20.59 10.60
C ASP A 283 -7.28 21.13 9.47
N VAL A 284 -7.86 22.00 8.64
CA VAL A 284 -7.21 22.56 7.45
C VAL A 284 -5.93 23.31 7.80
N ASN A 285 -5.91 24.05 8.91
CA ASN A 285 -4.76 24.87 9.29
C ASN A 285 -3.61 24.01 9.82
N ARG A 286 -3.91 23.00 10.64
CA ARG A 286 -2.91 22.04 11.10
C ARG A 286 -2.38 21.20 9.94
N PHE A 287 -3.27 20.72 9.08
CA PHE A 287 -2.88 19.91 7.93
C PHE A 287 -2.05 20.72 6.93
N ARG A 288 -2.40 21.99 6.66
CA ARG A 288 -1.61 22.90 5.81
C ARG A 288 -0.16 23.03 6.27
N LYS A 289 0.10 23.11 7.58
CA LYS A 289 1.48 23.18 8.11
C LYS A 289 2.32 21.96 7.68
N HIS A 290 1.75 20.76 7.80
CA HIS A 290 2.42 19.52 7.39
C HIS A 290 2.61 19.49 5.86
N MET A 291 1.60 19.92 5.11
CA MET A 291 1.66 19.90 3.64
C MET A 291 2.61 20.94 3.06
N ASN A 292 2.87 22.06 3.75
CA ASN A 292 3.92 23.01 3.36
C ASN A 292 5.32 22.38 3.43
N GLU A 293 5.60 21.56 4.44
CA GLU A 293 6.87 20.84 4.55
C GLU A 293 6.98 19.75 3.48
N ALA A 294 5.90 18.99 3.28
CA ALA A 294 5.80 18.01 2.20
C ALA A 294 6.02 18.66 0.82
N TYR A 295 5.49 19.87 0.61
CA TYR A 295 5.67 20.60 -0.65
C TYR A 295 7.13 20.95 -0.92
N LYS A 296 7.85 21.46 0.09
CA LYS A 296 9.28 21.79 -0.05
C LYS A 296 10.09 20.56 -0.48
N LYS A 297 9.82 19.40 0.13
CA LYS A 297 10.47 18.13 -0.20
C LYS A 297 10.12 17.67 -1.62
N ALA A 298 8.83 17.69 -1.98
CA ALA A 298 8.37 17.30 -3.31
C ALA A 298 8.91 18.24 -4.41
N LYS A 299 9.02 19.53 -4.13
CA LYS A 299 9.62 20.54 -5.02
C LYS A 299 11.11 20.30 -5.20
N SER A 300 11.84 20.05 -4.11
CA SER A 300 13.26 19.66 -4.18
C SER A 300 13.47 18.39 -4.99
N PHE A 301 12.62 17.38 -4.80
CA PHE A 301 12.67 16.14 -5.58
C PHE A 301 12.39 16.39 -7.08
N MET A 302 11.38 17.21 -7.40
CA MET A 302 11.09 17.58 -8.78
C MET A 302 12.27 18.29 -9.45
N ASP A 303 12.87 19.28 -8.78
CA ASP A 303 13.93 20.10 -9.34
C ASP A 303 15.24 19.31 -9.56
N LEU A 304 15.50 18.27 -8.75
CA LEU A 304 16.63 17.36 -8.93
C LEU A 304 16.48 16.40 -10.11
N ASN A 305 15.26 16.18 -10.60
CA ASN A 305 14.94 15.21 -11.66
C ASN A 305 14.34 15.88 -12.92
N SER A 306 14.38 17.21 -13.00
CA SER A 306 13.89 18.02 -14.14
C SER A 306 14.94 18.19 -15.24
#